data_AF-A0A4P6B3I2-F1
#
_entry.id   AF-A0A4P6B3I2-F1
#
_cell.length_a   1.000
_cell.length_b   1.000
_cell.length_c   1.000
_cell.angle_alpha   90.00
_cell.angle_beta   90.00
_cell.angle_gamma   90.00
#
_symmetry.space_group_name_H-M   'P 1'
#
loop_
_entity.id
_entity.type
_entity.pdbx_description
1 polymer ?
#
loop_
_entity_poly.entity_id
_entity_poly.type
_entity_poly.pdbx_seq_one_letter_code
_entity_poly.pdbx_strand_id
1 'polypeptide(L)' 'MPPDIPLELHNVKGSDMKVVYYKDTVIKGWLGKYMLTGDLQLIRLVFSVGIGAKNSQGFGMLEPVI' A
#
# COMPACT_ATOMS: atom_id res chain seq x y z
N MET A 1 -4.50 -16.02 4.93
CA MET A 1 -3.92 -14.67 4.78
C MET A 1 -2.72 -14.62 5.71
N PRO A 2 -1.51 -14.26 5.26
CA PRO A 2 -0.43 -14.01 6.21
C PRO A 2 -0.88 -12.95 7.22
N PRO A 3 -0.38 -12.98 8.47
CA PRO A 3 -0.72 -11.98 9.46
C PRO A 3 -0.42 -10.58 8.91
N ASP A 4 -1.31 -9.63 9.19
CA ASP A 4 -1.17 -8.26 8.71
C ASP A 4 0.16 -7.68 9.19
N ILE A 5 0.91 -7.07 8.26
CA ILE A 5 2.11 -6.32 8.60
C ILE A 5 1.65 -5.01 9.25
N PRO A 6 2.06 -4.70 10.49
CA PRO A 6 1.81 -3.39 11.08
C PRO A 6 2.35 -2.29 10.17
N LEU A 7 1.44 -1.44 9.70
CA LEU A 7 1.74 -0.31 8.83
C LEU A 7 1.62 0.98 9.63
N GLU A 8 2.73 1.68 9.80
CA GLU A 8 2.74 3.00 10.42
C GLU A 8 2.80 4.08 9.34
N LEU A 9 1.82 4.99 9.38
CA LEU A 9 1.75 6.12 8.47
C LEU A 9 2.80 7.15 8.85
N HIS A 10 3.71 7.48 7.94
CA HIS A 10 4.69 8.53 8.16
C HIS A 10 4.33 9.77 7.34
N ASN A 11 3.77 10.79 8.01
CA ASN A 11 3.37 12.08 7.41
C ASN A 11 2.29 12.01 6.31
N VAL A 12 1.43 10.99 6.30
CA VAL A 12 0.28 10.93 5.36
C VAL A 12 -0.82 11.90 5.79
N LYS A 13 -1.25 12.77 4.88
CA LYS A 13 -2.31 13.77 5.06
C LYS A 13 -3.53 13.45 4.23
N GLY A 14 -4.65 14.10 4.52
CA GLY A 14 -5.88 13.99 3.72
C GLY A 14 -5.67 14.35 2.24
N SER A 15 -4.73 15.25 1.93
CA SER A 15 -4.35 15.63 0.56
C SER A 15 -3.69 14.50 -0.25
N ASP A 16 -3.18 13.48 0.44
CA ASP A 16 -2.49 12.37 -0.21
C ASP A 16 -3.47 11.27 -0.65
N MET A 17 -4.74 11.40 -0.25
CA MET A 17 -5.81 10.56 -0.78
C MET A 17 -5.98 10.82 -2.29
N LYS A 18 -5.99 9.74 -3.07
CA LYS A 18 -6.31 9.72 -4.49
C LYS A 18 -7.60 8.95 -4.70
N VAL A 19 -8.51 9.58 -5.44
CA VAL A 19 -9.73 8.95 -5.92
C VAL A 19 -9.51 8.58 -7.38
N VAL A 20 -9.57 7.29 -7.69
CA VAL A 20 -9.38 6.75 -9.03
C VAL A 20 -10.65 6.06 -9.47
N TYR A 21 -11.16 6.43 -10.65
CA TYR A 21 -12.26 5.74 -11.31
C TYR A 21 -11.65 4.64 -12.18
N TYR A 22 -11.87 3.38 -11.80
CA TYR A 22 -11.38 2.24 -12.55
C TYR A 22 -12.55 1.33 -12.90
N LYS A 23 -12.87 1.26 -14.20
CA LYS A 23 -14.10 0.62 -14.70
C LYS A 23 -15.32 1.21 -13.95
N ASP A 24 -16.23 0.37 -13.48
CA ASP A 24 -17.43 0.78 -12.75
C ASP A 24 -17.20 0.94 -11.24
N THR A 25 -15.95 1.05 -10.79
CA THR A 25 -15.61 1.16 -9.36
C THR A 25 -14.85 2.43 -9.05
N VAL A 26 -15.29 3.14 -8.01
CA VAL A 26 -14.53 4.22 -7.38
C VAL A 26 -13.56 3.63 -6.36
N ILE A 27 -12.27 3.86 -6.55
CA ILE A 27 -11.21 3.39 -5.66
C ILE A 27 -10.63 4.59 -4.94
N LYS A 28 -10.62 4.55 -3.61
CA LYS A 28 -9.95 5.54 -2.77
C LYS A 28 -8.70 4.89 -2.18
N GLY A 29 -7.56 5.51 -2.38
CA GLY A 29 -6.27 5.08 -1.82
C GLY A 29 -5.46 6.27 -1.32
N TRP A 30 -4.41 6.02 -0.58
CA TRP A 30 -3.50 7.06 -0.08
C TRP A 30 -2.10 6.85 -0.65
N LEU A 31 -1.52 7.92 -1.18
CA LEU A 31 -0.09 7.97 -1.45
C LEU A 31 0.63 8.47 -0.19
N GLY A 32 1.92 8.18 -0.07
CA GLY A 32 2.70 8.68 1.05
C GLY A 32 3.88 7.79 1.39
N LYS A 33 4.59 8.18 2.45
CA LYS A 33 5.68 7.38 3.02
C LYS A 33 5.12 6.56 4.17
N TYR A 34 5.51 5.30 4.21
CA TYR A 34 5.04 4.33 5.19
C TYR A 34 6.25 3.64 5.82
N MET A 35 6.19 3.42 7.12
CA MET A 35 7.15 2.55 7.81
C MET A 35 6.51 1.17 7.93
N LEU A 36 7.15 0.16 7.31
CA LEU A 36 6.73 -1.23 7.43
C LEU A 36 7.59 -1.91 8.48
N THR A 37 6.96 -2.54 9.47
CA THR A 37 7.65 -3.30 10.51
C THR A 37 7.09 -4.72 10.56
N GLY A 38 7.95 -5.72 10.69
CA GLY A 38 7.51 -7.12 10.72
C GLY A 38 8.56 -8.10 10.22
N ASP A 39 8.12 -9.34 10.00
CA ASP A 39 8.99 -10.40 9.47
C ASP A 39 9.50 -10.06 8.06
N LEU A 40 10.79 -10.33 7.84
CA LEU A 40 11.46 -9.98 6.59
C LEU A 40 10.84 -10.69 5.37
N GLN A 41 10.36 -11.94 5.52
CA GLN A 41 9.71 -12.65 4.42
C GLN A 41 8.37 -12.00 4.05
N LEU A 42 7.61 -11.54 5.04
CA LEU A 42 6.37 -10.81 4.80
C LEU A 42 6.63 -9.46 4.13
N ILE A 43 7.63 -8.71 4.59
CA ILE A 43 8.02 -7.45 3.97
C ILE A 43 8.41 -7.69 2.50
N ARG A 44 9.25 -8.69 2.21
CA ARG A 44 9.65 -9.04 0.84
C ARG A 44 8.46 -9.47 -0.02
N LEU A 45 7.52 -10.22 0.55
CA LEU A 45 6.28 -10.59 -0.12
C LEU A 45 5.49 -9.34 -0.52
N VAL A 46 5.27 -8.41 0.41
CA VAL A 46 4.52 -7.18 0.14
C VAL A 46 5.22 -6.29 -0.89
N PHE A 47 6.55 -6.21 -0.90
CA PHE A 47 7.27 -5.52 -1.99
C PHE A 47 7.09 -6.19 -3.36
N SER A 48 6.86 -7.50 -3.39
CA SER A 48 6.68 -8.25 -4.64
C SER A 48 5.24 -8.18 -5.17
N VAL A 49 4.24 -8.11 -4.28
CA VAL A 49 2.82 -8.22 -4.66
C VAL A 49 2.01 -6.95 -4.42
N GLY A 50 2.55 -5.96 -3.71
CA GLY A 50 1.83 -4.80 -3.21
C GLY A 50 1.10 -5.05 -1.89
N ILE A 51 0.72 -3.96 -1.21
CA ILE A 51 -0.06 -3.98 0.03
C ILE A 51 -1.54 -3.70 -0.24
N GLY A 52 -2.42 -4.21 0.61
CA GLY A 52 -3.85 -3.94 0.55
C GLY A 52 -4.56 -4.73 -0.54
N ALA A 53 -5.52 -4.09 -1.21
CA ALA A 53 -6.40 -4.73 -2.17
C ALA A 53 -6.16 -4.23 -3.60
N LYS A 54 -6.72 -4.96 -4.58
CA LYS A 54 -6.71 -4.60 -6.01
C LYS A 54 -5.30 -4.49 -6.61
N ASN A 55 -4.33 -5.25 -6.09
CA ASN A 55 -2.95 -5.19 -6.59
C ASN A 55 -2.82 -5.56 -8.07
N SER A 56 -3.54 -6.59 -8.52
CA SER A 56 -3.59 -6.97 -9.94
C SER A 56 -4.25 -5.93 -10.85
N GLN A 57 -4.86 -4.87 -10.28
CA GLN A 57 -5.41 -3.72 -11.01
C GLN A 57 -4.47 -2.51 -11.00
N GLY A 58 -3.26 -2.64 -10.41
CA GLY A 58 -2.23 -1.60 -10.39
C GLY A 58 -2.20 -0.76 -9.10
N PHE A 59 -2.76 -1.24 -7.99
CA PHE A 59 -2.82 -0.49 -6.72
C PHE A 59 -1.93 -1.08 -5.62
N GLY A 60 -1.50 -0.24 -4.68
CA GLY A 60 -0.81 -0.69 -3.47
C GLY A 60 0.65 -1.10 -3.65
N MET A 61 1.27 -0.80 -4.80
CA MET A 61 2.70 -1.04 -4.99
C MET A 61 3.53 -0.06 -4.14
N LEU A 62 4.66 -0.55 -3.63
CA LEU A 62 5.58 0.20 -2.78
C LEU A 62 6.95 0.28 -3.44
N GLU A 63 7.66 1.37 -3.18
CA GLU A 63 9.06 1.54 -3.51
C GLU A 63 9.88 1.77 -2.24
N PRO A 64 11.08 1.16 -2.12
CA PRO A 64 11.96 1.43 -0.98
C PRO A 64 12.47 2.87 -1.07
N VAL A 65 12.38 3.61 0.04
CA VAL A 65 12.98 4.94 0.16
C VAL A 65 14.46 4.76 0.54
N ILE A 66 15.37 5.21 -0.33
CA ILE A 66 16.82 5.19 -0.13
C ILE A 66 17.28 6.52 0.47
#